data_AF-A0AAV6C948-F1
#
_entry.id   AF-A0AAV6C948-F1
#
_cell.length_a   1.000
_cell.length_b   1.000
_cell.length_c   1.000
_cell.angle_alpha   90.00
_cell.angle_beta   90.00
_cell.angle_gamma   90.00
#
_symmetry.space_group_name_H-M   'P 1'
#
loop_
_entity.id
_entity.type
_entity.pdbx_description
1 polymer ?
#
loop_
_entity_poly.entity_id
_entity_poly.type
_entity_poly.pdbx_seq_one_letter_code
_entity_poly.pdbx_strand_id
1 'polypeptide(L)'
;MKRLSLIAKWTFAGTLSAAALLYGGDYLVVRFKMSQPKFGNAFGSVRLQPIYAVAQKNGKSELYLGNPETDTCVHSIFPHFGYAPCWYLNRKKNEMIPMMILPRWDLAPLQRARTGDSGRVDDEGAASA
;
A
#
# COMPACT_ATOMS: atom_id res chain seq x y z
N MET A 1 41.85 11.69 -14.89
CA MET A 1 40.45 12.05 -15.27
C MET A 1 39.68 10.91 -15.96
N LYS A 2 40.20 10.27 -17.03
CA LYS A 2 39.49 9.18 -17.75
C LYS A 2 39.10 7.98 -16.87
N ARG A 3 39.95 7.58 -15.93
CA ARG A 3 39.69 6.44 -15.02
C ARG A 3 38.58 6.73 -13.99
N LEU A 4 38.48 7.98 -13.53
CA LEU A 4 37.42 8.44 -12.61
C LEU A 4 36.05 8.46 -13.30
N SER A 5 35.98 8.92 -14.55
CA SER A 5 34.70 8.90 -15.29
C SER A 5 34.26 7.48 -15.65
N LEU A 6 35.20 6.55 -15.86
CA LEU A 6 34.87 5.14 -16.04
C LEU A 6 34.33 4.55 -14.74
N ILE A 7 35.00 4.71 -13.60
CA ILE A 7 34.50 4.20 -12.31
C ILE A 7 33.11 4.76 -12.02
N ALA A 8 32.90 6.08 -12.16
CA ALA A 8 31.61 6.72 -11.95
C ALA A 8 30.51 6.20 -12.91
N LYS A 9 30.86 5.92 -14.17
CA LYS A 9 29.92 5.37 -15.15
C LYS A 9 29.46 3.95 -14.77
N TRP A 10 30.40 3.11 -14.34
CA TRP A 10 30.11 1.72 -13.97
C TRP A 10 29.38 1.62 -12.64
N THR A 11 29.69 2.48 -11.66
CA THR A 11 28.90 2.54 -10.42
C THR A 11 27.47 2.97 -10.71
N PHE A 12 27.27 4.03 -11.50
CA PHE A 12 25.93 4.50 -11.87
C PHE A 12 25.15 3.43 -12.66
N ALA A 13 25.78 2.80 -13.65
CA ALA A 13 25.18 1.72 -14.41
C ALA A 13 24.83 0.51 -13.52
N GLY A 14 25.71 0.15 -12.58
CA GLY A 14 25.47 -0.93 -11.62
C GLY A 14 24.32 -0.65 -10.67
N THR A 15 24.22 0.58 -10.14
CA THR A 15 23.11 0.98 -9.27
C THR A 15 21.78 0.97 -10.04
N LEU A 16 21.75 1.52 -11.26
CA LEU A 16 20.55 1.50 -12.10
C LEU A 16 20.13 0.09 -12.47
N SER A 17 21.07 -0.78 -12.85
CA SER A 17 20.74 -2.17 -13.21
C SER A 17 20.23 -2.94 -12.01
N ALA A 18 20.83 -2.79 -10.83
CA ALA A 18 20.36 -3.41 -9.59
C ALA A 18 18.94 -2.93 -9.23
N ALA A 19 18.67 -1.63 -9.31
CA ALA A 19 17.33 -1.09 -9.03
C ALA A 19 16.28 -1.62 -10.03
N ALA A 20 16.64 -1.69 -11.32
CA ALA A 20 15.75 -2.22 -12.35
C ALA A 20 15.46 -3.72 -12.16
N LEU A 21 16.47 -4.51 -11.79
CA LEU A 21 16.30 -5.94 -11.52
C LEU A 21 15.47 -6.18 -10.25
N LEU A 22 15.65 -5.37 -9.21
CA LEU A 22 14.83 -5.47 -7.99
C LEU A 22 13.37 -5.13 -8.27
N TYR A 23 13.10 -4.01 -8.93
CA TYR A 23 11.73 -3.60 -9.25
C TYR A 23 11.07 -4.53 -10.27
N GLY A 24 11.80 -4.89 -11.33
CA GLY A 24 11.31 -5.80 -12.37
C GLY A 24 11.10 -7.21 -11.85
N GLY A 25 12.02 -7.71 -11.03
CA GLY A 25 11.90 -9.02 -10.38
C GLY A 25 10.69 -9.09 -9.45
N ASP A 26 10.48 -8.08 -8.62
CA ASP A 26 9.30 -7.99 -7.72
C ASP A 26 8.01 -8.00 -8.55
N TYR A 27 7.93 -7.19 -9.62
CA TYR A 27 6.80 -7.18 -10.53
C TYR A 27 6.53 -8.52 -11.21
N LEU A 28 7.58 -9.19 -11.70
CA LEU A 28 7.48 -10.50 -12.33
C LEU A 28 6.98 -11.54 -11.33
N VAL A 29 7.50 -11.56 -10.11
CA VAL A 29 7.04 -12.48 -9.05
C VAL A 29 5.54 -12.30 -8.79
N VAL A 30 5.06 -11.05 -8.68
CA VAL A 30 3.63 -10.81 -8.48
C VAL A 30 2.83 -11.34 -9.68
N ARG A 31 3.26 -11.07 -10.92
CA ARG A 31 2.60 -11.59 -12.14
C ARG A 31 2.62 -13.11 -12.24
N PHE A 32 3.72 -13.76 -11.85
CA PHE A 32 3.81 -15.21 -11.79
C PHE A 32 2.83 -15.79 -10.77
N LYS A 33 2.73 -15.19 -9.58
CA LYS A 33 1.75 -15.60 -8.56
C LYS A 33 0.30 -15.40 -9.00
N MET A 34 0.01 -14.35 -9.79
CA MET A 34 -1.31 -14.17 -10.41
C MET A 34 -1.63 -15.27 -11.42
N SER A 35 -0.63 -15.66 -12.22
CA SER A 35 -0.80 -16.66 -13.29
C SER A 35 -0.81 -18.09 -12.77
N GLN A 36 -0.16 -18.34 -11.63
CA GLN A 36 0.02 -19.67 -11.07
C GLN A 36 -0.42 -19.69 -9.59
N PRO A 37 -1.71 -19.97 -9.31
CA PRO A 37 -2.23 -19.99 -7.94
C PRO A 37 -1.59 -21.06 -7.04
N LYS A 38 -0.86 -22.02 -7.62
CA LYS A 38 -0.06 -23.02 -6.90
C LYS A 38 1.06 -22.42 -6.04
N PHE A 39 1.56 -21.23 -6.40
CA PHE A 39 2.63 -20.54 -5.68
C PHE A 39 2.10 -19.50 -4.67
N GLY A 40 0.80 -19.54 -4.39
CA GLY A 40 0.11 -18.67 -3.45
C GLY A 40 -0.45 -17.40 -4.10
N ASN A 41 -1.27 -16.68 -3.34
CA ASN A 41 -1.99 -15.52 -3.86
C ASN A 41 -1.06 -14.31 -4.05
N ALA A 42 -1.22 -13.62 -5.17
CA ALA A 42 -0.56 -12.35 -5.45
C ALA A 42 -1.13 -11.21 -4.58
N PHE A 43 -2.43 -11.26 -4.32
CA PHE A 43 -3.15 -10.31 -3.49
C PHE A 43 -3.59 -10.94 -2.17
N GLY A 44 -3.73 -10.10 -1.15
CA GLY A 44 -4.27 -10.46 0.15
C GLY A 44 -5.19 -9.36 0.67
N SER A 45 -5.75 -9.58 1.85
CA SER A 45 -6.59 -8.60 2.54
C SER A 45 -6.14 -8.50 4.00
N VAL A 46 -5.94 -7.30 4.49
CA VAL A 46 -5.58 -7.05 5.90
C VAL A 46 -6.74 -6.32 6.58
N ARG A 47 -7.19 -6.86 7.71
CA ARG A 47 -8.18 -6.22 8.58
C ARG A 47 -7.48 -5.17 9.44
N LEU A 48 -7.80 -3.91 9.22
CA LEU A 48 -7.34 -2.77 10.01
C LEU A 48 -8.37 -2.50 11.10
N GLN A 49 -7.98 -2.59 12.37
CA GLN A 49 -8.84 -2.26 13.50
C GLN A 49 -8.29 -0.98 14.15
N PRO A 50 -8.75 0.21 13.71
CA PRO A 50 -8.25 1.45 14.28
C PRO A 50 -8.68 1.54 15.75
N ILE A 51 -7.73 1.83 16.63
CA ILE A 51 -8.01 2.07 18.05
C ILE A 51 -7.93 3.57 18.29
N TYR A 52 -9.04 4.15 18.72
CA TYR A 52 -9.19 5.57 18.98
C TYR A 52 -9.04 5.87 20.47
N ALA A 53 -7.97 6.57 20.85
CA ALA A 53 -7.83 7.11 22.21
C ALA A 53 -8.52 8.48 22.27
N VAL A 54 -9.67 8.54 22.95
CA VAL A 54 -10.38 9.81 23.21
C VAL A 54 -9.91 10.32 24.57
N ALA A 55 -9.20 11.45 24.57
CA ALA A 55 -8.81 12.13 25.79
C ALA A 55 -10.04 12.85 26.38
N GLN A 56 -10.51 12.43 27.56
CA GLN A 56 -11.56 13.15 28.26
C GLN A 56 -10.99 14.32 29.07
N LYS A 57 -11.83 15.34 29.29
CA LYS A 57 -11.54 16.55 30.09
C LYS A 57 -11.11 16.24 31.54
N ASN A 58 -11.37 15.02 32.02
CA ASN A 58 -11.02 14.54 33.36
C ASN A 58 -9.62 13.87 33.42
N GLY A 59 -8.80 13.98 32.37
CA GLY A 59 -7.43 13.43 32.34
C GLY A 59 -7.35 11.91 32.14
N LYS A 60 -8.48 11.25 31.83
CA LYS A 60 -8.55 9.82 31.51
C LYS A 60 -8.71 9.63 30.00
N SER A 61 -7.97 8.67 29.43
CA SER A 61 -8.11 8.27 28.02
C SER A 61 -9.01 7.04 27.92
N GLU A 62 -10.14 7.17 27.24
CA GLU A 62 -10.98 6.02 26.90
C GLU A 62 -10.59 5.49 25.52
N LEU A 63 -10.49 4.17 25.42
CA LEU A 63 -10.04 3.48 24.22
C LEU A 63 -11.27 2.95 23.47
N TYR A 64 -11.57 3.54 22.31
CA TYR A 64 -12.68 3.15 21.45
C TYR A 64 -12.15 2.30 20.29
N LEU A 65 -12.71 1.12 20.09
CA LEU A 65 -12.43 0.32 18.89
C LEU A 65 -13.23 0.91 17.73
N GLY A 66 -12.54 1.42 16.72
CA GLY A 66 -13.15 1.89 15.48
C GLY A 66 -13.65 0.76 14.60
N ASN A 67 -14.41 1.10 13.56
CA ASN A 67 -14.96 0.12 12.63
C ASN A 67 -13.83 -0.63 11.89
N PRO A 68 -13.85 -1.97 11.83
CA PRO A 68 -12.83 -2.72 11.11
C PRO A 68 -12.97 -2.50 9.61
N GLU A 69 -11.94 -1.92 8.98
CA GLU A 69 -11.86 -1.76 7.53
C GLU A 69 -10.98 -2.87 6.96
N THR A 70 -11.39 -3.46 5.83
CA THR A 70 -10.62 -4.52 5.17
C THR A 70 -10.00 -3.95 3.91
N ASP A 71 -8.69 -3.72 3.94
CA ASP A 71 -7.93 -3.19 2.81
C ASP A 71 -7.30 -4.33 2.00
N THR A 72 -7.45 -4.26 0.68
CA THR A 72 -6.75 -5.12 -0.27
C THR A 72 -5.28 -4.72 -0.38
N CYS A 73 -4.39 -5.70 -0.35
CA CYS A 73 -2.94 -5.51 -0.36
C CYS A 73 -2.25 -6.46 -1.35
N VAL A 74 -1.03 -6.13 -1.75
CA VAL A 74 -0.21 -6.97 -2.65
C VAL A 74 0.94 -7.64 -1.90
N HIS A 75 1.19 -8.92 -2.16
CA HIS A 75 2.34 -9.64 -1.62
C HIS A 75 3.60 -9.33 -2.42
N SER A 76 4.13 -8.13 -2.22
CA SER A 76 5.30 -7.57 -2.92
C SER A 76 6.15 -6.74 -1.96
N ILE A 77 7.39 -6.45 -2.34
CA ILE A 77 8.25 -5.53 -1.59
C ILE A 77 7.82 -4.09 -1.86
N PHE A 78 7.55 -3.75 -3.13
CA PHE A 78 7.15 -2.41 -3.56
C PHE A 78 5.63 -2.31 -3.84
N PRO A 79 5.06 -1.10 -3.85
CA PRO A 79 3.67 -0.89 -4.26
C PRO A 79 3.50 -1.20 -5.75
N HIS A 80 2.55 -2.09 -6.07
CA HIS A 80 2.21 -2.44 -7.44
C HIS A 80 0.69 -2.46 -7.61
N PHE A 81 0.20 -2.23 -8.83
CA PHE A 81 -1.22 -2.30 -9.20
C PHE A 81 -2.13 -1.34 -8.39
N GLY A 82 -1.59 -0.24 -7.86
CA GLY A 82 -2.35 0.71 -7.03
C GLY A 82 -2.58 0.24 -5.59
N TYR A 83 -2.08 -0.94 -5.21
CA TYR A 83 -2.21 -1.47 -3.85
C TYR A 83 -0.93 -1.31 -3.03
N ALA A 84 -1.09 -1.04 -1.75
CA ALA A 84 0.02 -1.04 -0.80
C ALA A 84 0.48 -2.48 -0.52
N PRO A 85 1.78 -2.69 -0.23
CA PRO A 85 2.27 -4.02 0.07
C PRO A 85 1.73 -4.51 1.43
N CYS A 86 1.40 -5.79 1.52
CA CYS A 86 0.75 -6.37 2.71
C CYS A 86 1.60 -6.20 3.98
N TRP A 87 2.93 -6.25 3.89
CA TRP A 87 3.82 -6.04 5.04
C TRP A 87 3.67 -4.63 5.63
N TYR A 88 3.37 -3.63 4.79
CA TYR A 88 3.20 -2.24 5.22
C TYR A 88 1.87 -2.04 5.94
N LEU A 89 0.78 -2.53 5.36
CA LEU A 89 -0.54 -2.49 5.98
C LEU A 89 -0.59 -3.31 7.28
N ASN A 90 0.09 -4.45 7.32
CA ASN A 90 0.17 -5.28 8.52
C ASN A 90 0.98 -4.64 9.66
N ARG A 91 1.89 -3.70 9.38
CA ARG A 91 2.53 -2.87 10.42
C ARG A 91 1.58 -1.77 10.91
N LYS A 92 0.86 -1.14 9.99
CA LYS A 92 -0.09 -0.06 10.31
C LYS A 92 -1.34 -0.52 11.05
N LYS A 93 -1.72 -1.79 10.96
CA LYS A 93 -2.91 -2.31 11.66
C LYS A 93 -2.88 -2.14 13.18
N ASN A 94 -1.68 -2.01 13.77
CA ASN A 94 -1.49 -1.81 15.20
C ASN A 94 -1.22 -0.33 15.56
N GLU A 95 -1.19 0.57 14.58
CA GLU A 95 -0.96 1.99 14.83
C GLU A 95 -2.26 2.57 15.42
N MET A 96 -2.18 2.99 16.68
CA MET A 96 -3.27 3.71 17.33
C MET A 96 -3.46 5.02 16.58
N ILE A 97 -4.66 5.27 16.07
CA ILE A 97 -4.99 6.57 15.48
C ILE A 97 -5.42 7.43 16.66
N PRO A 98 -4.57 8.34 17.18
CA PRO A 98 -5.04 9.26 18.20
C PRO A 98 -6.21 10.05 17.60
N MET A 99 -7.38 9.99 18.24
CA MET A 99 -8.43 10.99 18.02
C MET A 99 -8.01 12.31 18.70
N MET A 100 -6.77 12.73 18.50
CA MET A 100 -6.48 14.15 18.58
C MET A 100 -7.06 14.74 17.31
N ILE A 101 -7.94 15.72 17.49
CA ILE A 101 -8.33 16.68 16.46
C ILE A 101 -7.05 17.43 16.08
N LEU A 102 -6.14 16.79 15.35
CA LEU A 102 -5.12 17.51 14.64
C LEU A 102 -5.88 18.29 13.58
N PRO A 103 -5.74 19.62 13.57
CA PRO A 103 -6.52 20.46 12.70
C PRO A 103 -6.11 20.06 11.26
N ARG A 104 -7.10 19.75 10.41
CA ARG A 104 -7.01 19.12 9.06
C ARG A 104 -6.17 19.89 8.01
N TRP A 105 -5.35 20.85 8.42
CA TRP A 105 -4.62 21.78 7.56
C TRP A 105 -3.21 21.28 7.21
N ASP A 106 -2.65 20.31 7.96
CA ASP A 106 -1.27 19.83 7.76
C ASP A 106 -1.12 18.57 6.84
N LEU A 107 -2.20 18.02 6.29
CA LEU A 107 -2.15 16.79 5.45
C LEU A 107 -2.49 17.00 3.96
N ALA A 108 -2.52 18.25 3.50
CA ALA A 108 -3.16 18.60 2.24
C ALA A 108 -2.47 18.16 0.91
N PRO A 109 -1.21 17.70 0.79
CA PRO A 109 -0.74 17.27 -0.53
C PRO A 109 -0.86 15.76 -0.83
N LEU A 110 -0.99 14.86 0.15
CA LEU A 110 -0.79 13.41 -0.12
C LEU A 110 -2.07 12.56 -0.26
N GLN A 111 -3.26 13.11 -0.02
CA GLN A 111 -4.52 12.34 -0.11
C GLN A 111 -5.24 12.42 -1.46
N ARG A 112 -4.79 13.27 -2.40
CA ARG A 112 -5.51 13.46 -3.69
C ARG A 112 -5.38 12.29 -4.67
N ALA A 113 -4.52 11.32 -4.41
CA ALA A 113 -4.38 10.14 -5.28
C ALA A 113 -5.30 8.96 -4.92
N ARG A 114 -6.09 9.04 -3.82
CA ARG A 114 -6.87 7.88 -3.32
C ARG A 114 -8.34 7.85 -3.73
N THR A 115 -8.84 8.90 -4.40
CA THR A 115 -10.22 8.94 -4.91
C THR A 115 -10.20 8.92 -6.43
N GLY A 116 -10.08 7.71 -6.98
CA GLY A 116 -10.08 7.50 -8.41
C GLY A 116 -10.11 6.01 -8.72
N ASP A 117 -11.19 5.35 -8.30
CA ASP A 117 -11.96 4.38 -9.10
C ASP A 117 -12.70 3.41 -8.16
N SER A 118 -13.74 3.94 -7.51
CA SER A 118 -14.74 3.14 -6.82
C SER A 118 -15.81 2.79 -7.84
N GLY A 119 -15.87 1.50 -8.22
CA GLY A 119 -17.05 0.80 -8.71
C GLY A 119 -17.87 1.47 -9.81
N ARG A 120 -17.57 1.13 -11.07
CA ARG A 120 -18.59 1.10 -12.12
C ARG A 120 -19.06 -0.35 -12.28
N VAL A 121 -20.25 -0.61 -11.75
CA VAL A 121 -21.11 -1.71 -12.18
C VAL A 121 -21.55 -1.35 -13.59
N ASP A 122 -21.07 -2.08 -14.60
CA ASP A 122 -21.66 -2.06 -15.94
C ASP A 122 -22.53 -3.31 -16.07
N ASP A 123 -23.81 -3.05 -16.31
CA ASP A 123 -24.84 -4.00 -16.71
C ASP A 123 -24.41 -4.82 -17.94
N GLU A 124 -24.51 -6.15 -17.87
CA GLU A 124 -24.64 -7.00 -19.06
C GLU A 124 -26.00 -7.69 -18.98
N GLY A 125 -26.95 -7.12 -19.73
CA GLY A 125 -28.29 -7.65 -19.87
C GLY A 125 -28.30 -9.01 -20.57
N ALA A 126 -29.11 -9.93 -20.03
CA ALA A 126 -29.69 -11.01 -20.81
C ALA A 126 -31.18 -10.72 -20.96
N ALA A 127 -31.53 -10.27 -22.17
CA ALA A 127 -32.89 -10.12 -22.64
C ALA A 127 -33.59 -11.49 -22.80
N SER A 128 -34.87 -11.49 -22.46
CA SER A 128 -36.00 -12.18 -23.10
C SER A 128 -35.73 -13.33 -24.08
N ALA A 129 -36.28 -14.51 -23.77
CA ALA A 129 -37.32 -15.22 -24.54
C ALA A 129 -37.70 -16.53 -23.85
#